data_AF-A0AB34KTK7-F1
#
_entry.id   AF-A0AB34KTK7-F1
#
_cell.length_a   1.000
_cell.length_b   1.000
_cell.length_c   1.000
_cell.angle_alpha   90.00
_cell.angle_beta   90.00
_cell.angle_gamma   90.00
#
_symmetry.space_group_name_H-M   'P 1'
#
loop_
_entity.id
_entity.type
_entity.pdbx_description
1 polymer ?
#
loop_
_entity_poly.entity_id
_entity_poly.type
_entity_poly.pdbx_seq_one_letter_code
_entity_poly.pdbx_strand_id
1 'polypeptide(L)'
;MPTAAAKDQVRVGVGAFVLSPPSPSSPNNANPTFLLGTRLNSHGAGTLALPGGHLEFGETPESCAAREVLEETGLEVKNVRFLTATNSVLQSEGKHYVTLFVVCERVDGGQQARVMEVEKCAGWEEWGWEGMVRLVGAEGGEGRRLFQPLVDLLVQRPGVVPSLR
;
A
#
# COMPACT_ATOMS: atom_id res chain seq x y z
N MET A 1 21.04 26.50 -26.70
CA MET A 1 19.90 25.55 -26.69
C MET A 1 19.16 25.76 -25.38
N PRO A 2 17.89 26.19 -25.38
CA PRO A 2 17.11 26.17 -24.14
C PRO A 2 16.94 24.70 -23.73
N THR A 3 17.32 24.38 -22.50
CA THR A 3 17.01 23.10 -21.86
C THR A 3 15.49 22.95 -21.86
N ALA A 4 14.98 21.88 -22.47
CA ALA A 4 13.56 21.56 -22.36
C ALA A 4 13.23 21.47 -20.87
N ALA A 5 12.26 22.26 -20.41
CA ALA A 5 11.73 22.13 -19.06
C ALA A 5 11.35 20.66 -18.86
N ALA A 6 11.78 20.06 -17.75
CA ALA A 6 11.36 18.71 -17.39
C ALA A 6 9.83 18.71 -17.41
N LYS A 7 9.23 17.90 -18.30
CA LYS A 7 7.77 17.78 -18.36
C LYS A 7 7.31 17.18 -17.04
N ASP A 8 6.23 17.71 -16.46
CA ASP A 8 5.59 17.14 -15.28
C ASP A 8 5.24 15.67 -15.57
N GLN A 9 6.01 14.75 -14.98
CA GLN A 9 5.89 13.33 -15.26
C GLN A 9 4.93 12.69 -14.26
N VAL A 10 3.82 12.14 -14.78
CA VAL A 10 2.94 11.28 -14.01
C VAL A 10 3.67 9.96 -13.72
N ARG A 11 3.65 9.55 -12.45
CA ARG A 11 4.28 8.30 -11.98
C ARG A 11 3.22 7.25 -11.67
N VAL A 12 3.59 5.99 -11.79
CA VAL A 12 2.73 4.85 -11.43
C VAL A 12 3.34 4.15 -10.22
N GLY A 13 2.57 4.06 -9.15
CA GLY A 13 2.91 3.26 -7.97
C GLY A 13 2.02 2.03 -7.86
N VAL A 14 2.50 1.00 -7.18
CA VAL A 14 1.72 -0.20 -6.86
C VAL A 14 1.72 -0.39 -5.34
N GLY A 15 0.56 -0.62 -4.75
CA GLY A 15 0.41 -0.95 -3.32
C GLY A 15 -0.29 -2.29 -3.15
N ALA A 16 0.27 -3.18 -2.32
CA ALA A 16 -0.23 -4.53 -2.15
C ALA A 16 -0.94 -4.74 -0.81
N PHE A 17 -2.24 -5.07 -0.86
CA PHE A 17 -2.95 -5.63 0.27
C PHE A 17 -2.56 -7.11 0.43
N VAL A 18 -1.51 -7.36 1.21
CA VAL A 18 -1.10 -8.71 1.61
C VAL A 18 -2.04 -9.18 2.71
N LEU A 19 -3.08 -9.94 2.33
CA LEU A 19 -4.12 -10.39 3.26
C LEU A 19 -3.55 -11.40 4.26
N SER A 20 -3.91 -11.23 5.54
CA SER A 20 -3.60 -12.22 6.55
C SER A 20 -4.46 -13.48 6.35
N PRO A 21 -3.97 -14.67 6.73
CA PRO A 21 -4.76 -15.89 6.71
C PRO A 21 -6.02 -15.76 7.59
N PRO A 22 -7.10 -16.49 7.29
CA PRO A 22 -8.26 -16.56 8.17
C PRO A 22 -7.85 -17.01 9.58
N SER A 23 -8.42 -16.36 10.59
CA SER A 23 -8.20 -16.66 12.01
C SER A 23 -9.50 -17.15 12.66
N PRO A 24 -9.46 -17.96 13.74
CA PRO A 24 -10.65 -18.29 14.52
C PRO A 24 -11.47 -17.07 14.98
N SER A 25 -10.82 -15.92 15.17
CA SER A 25 -11.46 -14.65 15.52
C SER A 25 -12.09 -13.89 14.33
N SER A 26 -11.79 -14.30 13.09
CA SER A 26 -12.37 -13.74 11.85
C SER A 26 -12.43 -14.82 10.76
N PRO A 27 -13.31 -15.83 10.88
CA PRO A 27 -13.32 -17.01 10.00
C PRO A 27 -13.78 -16.71 8.58
N ASN A 28 -14.50 -15.59 8.35
CA ASN A 28 -15.05 -15.20 7.06
C ASN A 28 -14.38 -13.98 6.43
N ASN A 29 -13.32 -13.42 7.06
CA ASN A 29 -12.70 -12.15 6.66
C ASN A 29 -13.71 -11.03 6.37
N ALA A 30 -14.81 -10.95 7.16
CA ALA A 30 -15.80 -9.88 7.02
C ALA A 30 -15.19 -8.49 7.24
N ASN A 31 -14.15 -8.44 8.07
CA ASN A 31 -13.20 -7.33 8.17
C ASN A 31 -11.81 -7.89 7.81
N PRO A 32 -11.36 -7.77 6.55
CA PRO A 32 -10.08 -8.33 6.14
C PRO A 32 -8.94 -7.62 6.86
N THR A 33 -7.96 -8.41 7.27
CA THR A 33 -6.71 -7.91 7.85
C THR A 33 -5.58 -8.01 6.84
N PHE A 34 -4.63 -7.08 6.89
CA PHE A 34 -3.51 -6.99 5.98
C PHE A 34 -2.34 -6.21 6.61
N LEU A 35 -1.18 -6.30 5.98
CA LEU A 35 0.03 -5.61 6.44
C LEU A 35 0.02 -4.11 6.11
N LEU A 36 0.33 -3.29 7.11
CA LEU A 36 0.74 -1.90 6.94
C LEU A 36 2.08 -1.66 7.62
N GLY A 37 2.94 -0.86 6.97
CA GLY A 37 4.26 -0.48 7.45
C GLY A 37 4.33 1.01 7.77
N THR A 38 5.09 1.38 8.80
CA THR A 38 5.35 2.80 9.11
C THR A 38 6.53 3.32 8.30
N ARG A 39 6.28 4.28 7.40
CA ARG A 39 7.29 4.85 6.50
C ARG A 39 8.30 5.73 7.25
N LEU A 40 9.58 5.59 6.93
CA LEU A 40 10.69 6.45 7.41
C LEU A 40 11.17 7.47 6.36
N ASN A 41 10.86 7.23 5.09
CA ASN A 41 11.27 8.12 3.99
C ASN A 41 10.73 9.54 4.12
N SER A 42 11.52 10.53 3.67
CA SER A 42 11.17 11.97 3.74
C SER A 42 9.81 12.31 3.13
N HIS A 43 9.38 11.58 2.09
CA HIS A 43 8.03 11.66 1.56
C HIS A 43 7.09 10.70 2.31
N GLY A 44 6.22 11.26 3.14
CA GLY A 44 5.25 10.50 3.94
C GLY A 44 5.84 9.89 5.21
N ALA A 45 6.92 10.46 5.77
CA ALA A 45 7.50 10.00 7.04
C ALA A 45 6.44 9.94 8.15
N GLY A 46 6.44 8.85 8.91
CA GLY A 46 5.48 8.60 9.99
C GLY A 46 4.07 8.21 9.53
N THR A 47 3.85 8.00 8.23
CA THR A 47 2.57 7.49 7.71
C THR A 47 2.58 5.98 7.55
N LEU A 48 1.41 5.35 7.67
CA LEU A 48 1.17 3.94 7.39
C LEU A 48 0.94 3.74 5.90
N ALA A 49 1.63 2.77 5.31
CA ALA A 49 1.50 2.40 3.90
C ALA A 49 1.45 0.88 3.72
N LEU A 50 0.90 0.45 2.59
CA LEU A 50 1.06 -0.92 2.12
C LEU A 50 2.52 -1.15 1.68
N PRO A 51 2.99 -2.41 1.68
CA PRO A 51 4.18 -2.73 0.91
C PRO A 51 3.95 -2.42 -0.57
N GLY A 52 4.97 -1.88 -1.23
CA GLY A 52 4.86 -1.47 -2.63
C GLY A 52 5.74 -0.29 -3.02
N GLY A 53 5.95 -0.13 -4.32
CA GLY A 53 6.85 0.87 -4.87
C GLY A 53 6.44 1.35 -6.27
N HIS A 54 7.43 1.74 -7.07
CA HIS A 54 7.19 2.24 -8.43
C HIS A 54 7.08 1.07 -9.40
N LEU A 55 6.13 1.18 -10.34
CA LEU A 55 6.04 0.24 -11.45
C LEU A 55 7.23 0.45 -12.38
N GLU A 56 8.04 -0.58 -12.59
CA GLU A 56 9.18 -0.50 -13.49
C GLU A 56 8.80 -0.81 -14.94
N PHE A 57 9.65 -0.41 -15.88
CA PHE A 57 9.41 -0.64 -17.30
C PHE A 57 9.38 -2.15 -17.60
N GLY A 58 8.28 -2.59 -18.21
CA GLY A 58 8.07 -4.01 -18.57
C GLY A 58 7.41 -4.84 -17.47
N GLU A 59 7.15 -4.28 -16.29
CA GLU A 59 6.44 -4.97 -15.23
C GLU A 59 4.92 -4.95 -15.45
N THR A 60 4.27 -6.03 -15.01
CA THR A 60 2.85 -6.02 -14.69
C THR A 60 2.65 -5.47 -13.27
N PRO A 61 1.47 -4.92 -12.93
CA PRO A 61 1.18 -4.52 -11.55
C PRO A 61 1.35 -5.68 -10.56
N GLU A 62 0.98 -6.90 -10.97
CA GLU A 62 1.11 -8.11 -10.17
C GLU A 62 2.58 -8.47 -9.90
N SER A 63 3.44 -8.40 -10.92
CA SER A 63 4.87 -8.70 -10.75
C SER A 63 5.57 -7.64 -9.91
N CYS A 64 5.23 -6.36 -10.10
CA CYS A 64 5.74 -5.26 -9.28
C CYS A 64 5.37 -5.46 -7.81
N ALA A 65 4.10 -5.76 -7.52
CA ALA A 65 3.65 -6.03 -6.16
C ALA A 65 4.37 -7.23 -5.53
N ALA A 66 4.53 -8.33 -6.26
CA ALA A 66 5.23 -9.50 -5.76
C ALA A 66 6.72 -9.21 -5.45
N ARG A 67 7.39 -8.46 -6.32
CA ARG A 67 8.77 -8.01 -6.12
C ARG A 67 8.89 -7.13 -4.88
N GLU A 68 8.12 -6.05 -4.81
CA GLU A 68 8.18 -5.09 -3.70
C GLU A 68 7.83 -5.74 -2.36
N VAL A 69 6.81 -6.61 -2.32
CA VAL A 69 6.47 -7.35 -1.09
C VAL A 69 7.64 -8.23 -0.64
N LEU A 70 8.30 -8.93 -1.55
CA LEU A 70 9.46 -9.75 -1.22
C LEU A 70 10.63 -8.90 -0.73
N GLU A 71 10.95 -7.82 -1.45
CA GLU A 71 12.05 -6.88 -1.16
C GLU A 71 11.87 -6.20 0.19
N GLU A 72 10.66 -5.74 0.53
CA GLU A 72 10.40 -4.94 1.74
C GLU A 72 10.05 -5.78 2.98
N THR A 73 9.41 -6.95 2.78
CA THR A 73 8.85 -7.76 3.88
C THR A 73 9.47 -9.14 4.03
N GLY A 74 10.17 -9.63 2.99
CA GLY A 74 10.67 -11.00 2.91
C GLY A 74 9.59 -12.06 2.67
N LEU A 75 8.34 -11.66 2.38
CA LEU A 75 7.23 -12.57 2.12
C LEU A 75 7.12 -12.91 0.64
N GLU A 76 6.93 -14.19 0.34
CA GLU A 76 6.46 -14.61 -0.98
C GLU A 76 4.93 -14.60 -1.03
N VAL A 77 4.38 -14.14 -2.15
CA VAL A 77 2.93 -13.99 -2.34
C VAL A 77 2.42 -14.75 -3.55
N LYS A 78 1.14 -15.12 -3.50
CA LYS A 78 0.40 -15.81 -4.56
C LYS A 78 -0.98 -15.17 -4.74
N ASN A 79 -1.68 -15.58 -5.81
CA ASN A 79 -3.00 -15.08 -6.15
C ASN A 79 -3.06 -13.55 -6.21
N VAL A 80 -2.01 -12.92 -6.73
CA VAL A 80 -1.92 -11.48 -6.91
C VAL A 80 -2.94 -11.04 -7.96
N ARG A 81 -3.82 -10.11 -7.59
CA ARG A 81 -4.90 -9.63 -8.47
C ARG A 81 -5.06 -8.13 -8.34
N PHE A 82 -5.28 -7.45 -9.46
CA PHE A 82 -5.70 -6.06 -9.46
C PHE A 82 -7.00 -5.85 -8.67
N LEU A 83 -7.03 -4.83 -7.81
CA LEU A 83 -8.19 -4.42 -7.03
C LEU A 83 -8.82 -3.14 -7.59
N THR A 84 -8.06 -2.05 -7.62
CA THR A 84 -8.54 -0.74 -8.09
C THR A 84 -7.38 0.22 -8.32
N ALA A 85 -7.67 1.46 -8.74
CA ALA A 85 -6.68 2.50 -8.92
C ALA A 85 -7.17 3.86 -8.42
N THR A 86 -6.25 4.69 -7.93
CA THR A 86 -6.50 6.08 -7.50
C THR A 86 -5.64 7.06 -8.28
N ASN A 87 -6.04 8.33 -8.22
CA ASN A 87 -5.36 9.44 -8.86
C ASN A 87 -4.98 10.51 -7.83
N SER A 88 -3.70 10.58 -7.47
CA SER A 88 -3.17 11.47 -6.42
C SER A 88 -2.41 12.64 -7.05
N VAL A 89 -3.02 13.83 -7.04
CA VAL A 89 -2.37 15.07 -7.51
C VAL A 89 -1.93 15.90 -6.30
N LEU A 90 -0.67 15.79 -5.92
CA LEU A 90 -0.06 16.53 -4.81
C LEU A 90 0.58 17.82 -5.34
N GLN A 91 -0.26 18.82 -5.63
CA GLN A 91 0.15 20.08 -6.25
C GLN A 91 1.25 20.81 -5.45
N SER A 92 1.15 20.83 -4.12
CA SER A 92 2.14 21.45 -3.23
C SER A 92 3.52 20.79 -3.28
N GLU A 93 3.58 19.53 -3.70
CA GLU A 93 4.83 18.78 -3.84
C GLU A 93 5.30 18.67 -5.31
N GLY A 94 4.54 19.19 -6.27
CA GLY A 94 4.80 19.00 -7.70
C GLY A 94 4.78 17.52 -8.10
N LYS A 95 3.93 16.70 -7.47
CA LYS A 95 3.86 15.25 -7.72
C LYS A 95 2.48 14.82 -8.19
N HIS A 96 2.46 13.94 -9.18
CA HIS A 96 1.26 13.25 -9.63
C HIS A 96 1.54 11.76 -9.70
N TYR A 97 0.75 10.99 -8.94
CA TYR A 97 0.76 9.53 -8.97
C TYR A 97 -0.58 8.97 -9.41
N VAL A 98 -0.54 7.94 -10.25
CA VAL A 98 -1.59 6.94 -10.32
C VAL A 98 -1.13 5.77 -9.47
N THR A 99 -1.92 5.37 -8.46
CA THR A 99 -1.59 4.19 -7.64
C THR A 99 -2.52 3.05 -7.99
N LEU A 100 -1.93 1.93 -8.39
CA LEU A 100 -2.63 0.66 -8.60
C LEU A 100 -2.61 -0.12 -7.29
N PHE A 101 -3.77 -0.53 -6.82
CA PHE A 101 -3.89 -1.41 -5.67
C PHE A 101 -4.10 -2.84 -6.15
N VAL A 102 -3.35 -3.76 -5.57
CA VAL A 102 -3.54 -5.19 -5.76
C VAL A 102 -3.85 -5.86 -4.43
N VAL A 103 -4.41 -7.07 -4.51
CA VAL A 103 -4.61 -7.98 -3.38
C VAL A 103 -3.81 -9.25 -3.62
N CYS A 104 -3.30 -9.84 -2.56
CA CYS A 104 -2.60 -11.12 -2.60
C CYS A 104 -2.67 -11.82 -1.25
N GLU A 105 -2.22 -13.08 -1.23
CA GLU A 105 -2.04 -13.84 0.01
C GLU A 105 -0.62 -14.39 0.09
N ARG A 106 -0.14 -14.64 1.31
CA ARG A 106 1.17 -15.25 1.54
C ARG A 106 1.21 -16.67 1.00
N VAL A 107 2.34 -17.07 0.44
CA VAL A 107 2.58 -18.48 0.10
C VAL A 107 2.59 -19.32 1.38
N ASP A 108 3.38 -18.91 2.37
CA ASP A 108 3.39 -19.46 3.72
C ASP A 108 2.58 -18.55 4.67
N GLY A 109 1.40 -19.00 5.08
CA GLY A 109 0.54 -18.27 6.01
C GLY A 109 1.11 -18.14 7.43
N GLY A 110 2.09 -18.96 7.82
CA GLY A 110 2.78 -18.87 9.11
C GLY A 110 3.94 -17.88 9.13
N GLN A 111 4.45 -17.50 7.96
CA GLN A 111 5.58 -16.59 7.86
C GLN A 111 5.20 -15.17 8.29
N GLN A 112 6.02 -14.58 9.16
CA GLN A 112 5.88 -13.19 9.61
C GLN A 112 6.71 -12.26 8.73
N ALA A 113 6.18 -11.06 8.46
CA ALA A 113 6.91 -10.01 7.77
C ALA A 113 8.13 -9.58 8.59
N ARG A 114 9.22 -9.25 7.90
CA ARG A 114 10.44 -8.68 8.48
C ARG A 114 10.70 -7.34 7.83
N VAL A 115 11.33 -6.42 8.56
CA VAL A 115 11.80 -5.17 7.96
C VAL A 115 13.07 -5.49 7.18
N MET A 116 12.96 -5.60 5.86
CA MET A 116 14.11 -5.89 5.00
C MET A 116 14.86 -4.62 4.58
N GLU A 117 14.16 -3.48 4.52
CA GLU A 117 14.70 -2.14 4.22
C GLU A 117 14.56 -1.23 5.45
N VAL A 118 15.48 -1.38 6.40
CA VAL A 118 15.44 -0.76 7.74
C VAL A 118 15.47 0.77 7.72
N GLU A 119 15.98 1.36 6.64
CA GLU A 119 16.02 2.79 6.41
C GLU A 119 14.71 3.36 5.86
N LYS A 120 13.84 2.51 5.28
CA LYS A 120 12.59 2.94 4.65
C LYS A 120 11.35 2.63 5.49
N CYS A 121 11.40 1.60 6.32
CA CYS A 121 10.26 1.14 7.12
C CYS A 121 10.66 0.89 8.59
N ALA A 122 9.86 1.38 9.54
CA ALA A 122 10.12 1.20 10.98
C ALA A 122 9.58 -0.13 11.53
N GLY A 123 8.68 -0.80 10.80
CA GLY A 123 7.99 -1.99 11.28
C GLY A 123 6.71 -2.27 10.51
N TRP A 124 6.34 -3.55 10.47
CA TRP A 124 5.12 -4.07 9.84
C TRP A 124 4.11 -4.52 10.89
N GLU A 125 2.85 -4.17 10.70
CA GLU A 125 1.75 -4.49 11.61
C GLU A 125 0.53 -5.00 10.83
N GLU A 126 -0.23 -5.90 11.45
CA GLU A 126 -1.52 -6.36 10.93
C GLU A 126 -2.61 -5.34 11.25
N TRP A 127 -3.34 -4.90 10.24
CA TRP A 127 -4.42 -3.93 10.36
C TRP A 127 -5.71 -4.47 9.77
N GLY A 128 -6.82 -4.32 10.50
CA GLY A 128 -8.15 -4.56 9.97
C GLY A 128 -8.64 -3.39 9.11
N TRP A 129 -9.33 -3.70 8.02
CA TRP A 129 -9.93 -2.72 7.11
C TRP A 129 -10.74 -1.64 7.83
N GLU A 130 -11.66 -2.02 8.70
CA GLU A 130 -12.48 -1.05 9.47
C GLU A 130 -11.63 -0.13 10.35
N GLY A 131 -10.53 -0.66 10.91
CA GLY A 131 -9.59 0.12 11.72
C GLY A 131 -8.87 1.17 10.87
N MET A 132 -8.42 0.78 9.67
CA MET A 132 -7.83 1.71 8.71
C MET A 132 -8.82 2.79 8.28
N VAL A 133 -10.09 2.43 8.00
CA VAL A 133 -11.14 3.40 7.60
C VAL A 133 -11.36 4.45 8.69
N ARG A 134 -11.38 4.05 9.96
CA ARG A 134 -11.57 4.98 11.09
C ARG A 134 -10.44 6.02 11.22
N LEU A 135 -9.24 5.72 10.74
CA LEU A 135 -8.11 6.68 10.80
C LEU A 135 -8.33 7.92 9.92
N VAL A 136 -9.05 7.81 8.80
CA VAL A 136 -9.33 8.98 7.94
C VAL A 136 -10.37 9.91 8.54
N GLY A 137 -11.24 9.39 9.41
CA GLY A 137 -12.27 10.18 10.10
C GLY A 137 -11.80 10.87 11.39
N ALA A 138 -10.58 10.58 11.86
CA ALA A 138 -10.04 11.16 13.09
C ALA A 138 -9.28 12.46 12.80
N GLU A 139 -9.94 13.61 12.95
CA GLU A 139 -9.29 14.92 12.82
C GLU A 139 -8.37 15.22 14.03
N GLY A 140 -7.15 15.70 13.76
CA GLY A 140 -6.43 16.60 14.68
C GLY A 140 -5.64 16.03 15.86
N GLY A 141 -5.29 14.74 15.89
CA GLY A 141 -4.43 14.16 16.94
C GLY A 141 -3.00 13.84 16.48
N GLU A 142 -2.06 13.74 17.43
CA GLU A 142 -0.71 13.14 17.28
C GLU A 142 -0.77 11.61 16.97
N GLY A 143 -1.78 11.17 16.21
CA GLY A 143 -2.03 9.79 15.85
C GLY A 143 -1.34 9.38 14.54
N ARG A 144 -1.27 8.07 14.32
CA ARG A 144 -0.78 7.48 13.07
C ARG A 144 -1.62 7.98 11.89
N ARG A 145 -0.97 8.42 10.82
CA ARG A 145 -1.64 8.90 9.59
C ARG A 145 -1.51 7.89 8.47
N LEU A 146 -2.49 7.80 7.58
CA LEU A 146 -2.35 7.00 6.36
C LEU A 146 -1.51 7.75 5.33
N PHE A 147 -0.76 7.00 4.53
CA PHE A 147 -0.07 7.52 3.35
C PHE A 147 -1.11 7.95 2.31
N GLN A 148 -0.84 9.02 1.56
CA GLN A 148 -1.83 9.69 0.71
C GLN A 148 -2.60 8.74 -0.24
N PRO A 149 -1.98 7.76 -0.91
CA PRO A 149 -2.74 6.83 -1.77
C PRO A 149 -3.83 6.04 -1.04
N LEU A 150 -3.63 5.70 0.25
CA LEU A 150 -4.66 5.03 1.05
C LEU A 150 -5.80 5.97 1.46
N VAL A 151 -5.50 7.24 1.71
CA VAL A 151 -6.53 8.27 1.90
C VAL A 151 -7.36 8.41 0.62
N ASP A 152 -6.67 8.52 -0.53
CA ASP A 152 -7.31 8.63 -1.84
C ASP A 152 -8.13 7.39 -2.19
N LEU A 153 -7.72 6.19 -1.77
CA LEU A 153 -8.49 4.97 -1.95
C LEU A 153 -9.85 5.09 -1.27
N LEU A 154 -9.88 5.51 -0.01
CA LEU A 154 -11.13 5.62 0.75
C LEU A 154 -12.05 6.73 0.22
N VAL A 155 -11.48 7.81 -0.30
CA VAL A 155 -12.24 8.96 -0.83
C VAL A 155 -12.72 8.70 -2.26
N GLN A 156 -11.86 8.21 -3.16
CA GLN A 156 -12.14 8.08 -4.59
C GLN A 156 -12.81 6.74 -4.93
N ARG A 157 -12.66 5.72 -4.08
CA ARG A 157 -13.21 4.37 -4.27
C ARG A 157 -14.03 3.93 -3.06
N PRO A 158 -15.05 4.70 -2.65
CA PRO A 158 -15.90 4.31 -1.53
C PRO A 158 -16.55 2.95 -1.80
N GLY A 159 -16.51 2.05 -0.82
CA GLY A 159 -17.08 0.70 -0.92
C GLY A 159 -16.13 -0.36 -1.49
N VAL A 160 -14.95 -0.01 -1.98
CA VAL A 160 -13.90 -1.00 -2.25
C VAL A 160 -13.44 -1.59 -0.92
N VAL A 161 -13.40 -2.91 -0.84
CA VAL A 161 -12.86 -3.66 0.30
C VAL A 161 -11.87 -4.69 -0.26
N PRO A 162 -10.63 -4.78 0.26
CA PRO A 162 -9.65 -5.75 -0.20
C PRO A 162 -10.18 -7.19 -0.06
N SER A 163 -10.29 -7.91 -1.17
CA SER A 163 -10.70 -9.31 -1.18
C SER A 163 -10.16 -10.02 -2.42
N LEU A 164 -9.90 -11.32 -2.32
CA LEU A 164 -9.46 -12.16 -3.47
C LEU A 164 -10.60 -12.59 -4.40
N ARG A 165 -11.85 -12.17 -4.14
CA ARG A 165 -13.05 -12.61 -4.88
C ARG A 165 -13.14 -11.95 -6.25
#